data_AF-A0A4V3GVL2-F1
#
_entry.id   AF-A0A4V3GVL2-F1
#
_cell.length_a   1.000
_cell.length_b   1.000
_cell.length_c   1.000
_cell.angle_alpha   90.00
_cell.angle_beta   90.00
_cell.angle_gamma   90.00
#
_symmetry.space_group_name_H-M   'P 1'
#
loop_
_entity.id
_entity.type
_entity.pdbx_description
1 polymer ?
#
loop_
_entity_poly.entity_id
_entity_poly.type
_entity_poly.pdbx_seq_one_letter_code
_entity_poly.pdbx_strand_id
1 'polypeptide(L)'
;MNDNDREQIALFRFSLISPILNRQVKKQNEYLAKVAAKKHNVPYYGVREYSPKTIAMWVRAYRKGGFEGLKPKPRNDKGKSRVLTPELKEVILEAREDHPDRSVSLLYDQLITEKKMLPSQASYSTVYRFLKKKNLLVNSPRKEENRRRFAYDQVNMLWQGDYPDKLIIPIFEQVS
;
A
#
# COMPACT_ATOMS: atom_id res chain seq x y z
N MET A 1 8.67 -8.99 8.86
CA MET A 1 10.01 -9.57 8.95
C MET A 1 10.79 -8.75 9.95
N ASN A 2 11.03 -9.34 11.11
CA ASN A 2 11.75 -8.74 12.23
C ASN A 2 13.25 -8.98 12.06
N ASP A 3 14.07 -8.36 12.91
CA ASP A 3 15.53 -8.48 12.75
C ASP A 3 16.03 -9.90 13.06
N ASN A 4 15.46 -10.57 14.06
CA ASN A 4 15.72 -11.99 14.36
C ASN A 4 15.45 -12.89 13.14
N ASP A 5 14.35 -12.68 12.41
CA ASP A 5 14.06 -13.43 11.18
C ASP A 5 15.17 -13.25 10.13
N ARG A 6 15.77 -12.05 10.06
CA ARG A 6 16.81 -11.72 9.06
C ARG A 6 18.12 -12.41 9.41
N GLU A 7 18.42 -12.52 10.69
CA GLU A 7 19.58 -13.23 11.22
C GLU A 7 19.46 -14.73 10.99
N GLN A 8 18.31 -15.34 11.30
CA GLN A 8 18.08 -16.75 11.03
C GLN A 8 18.23 -17.09 9.54
N ILE A 9 17.77 -16.22 8.65
CA ILE A 9 17.96 -16.40 7.21
C ILE A 9 19.43 -16.25 6.80
N ALA A 10 20.17 -15.33 7.42
CA ALA A 10 21.60 -15.19 7.17
C ALA A 10 22.38 -16.42 7.65
N LEU A 11 22.05 -16.98 8.83
CA LEU A 11 22.62 -18.23 9.35
C LEU A 11 22.34 -19.41 8.41
N PHE A 12 21.10 -19.53 7.93
CA PHE A 12 20.73 -20.54 6.94
C PHE A 12 21.54 -20.39 5.64
N ARG A 13 21.69 -19.17 5.11
CA ARG A 13 22.51 -18.95 3.92
C ARG A 13 23.99 -19.26 4.17
N PHE A 14 24.48 -18.93 5.36
CA PHE A 14 25.85 -19.20 5.79
C PHE A 14 26.14 -20.70 5.84
N SER A 15 25.23 -21.51 6.39
CA SER A 15 25.39 -22.97 6.46
C SER A 15 25.55 -23.60 5.07
N LEU A 16 24.85 -23.08 4.06
CA LEU A 16 24.95 -23.55 2.67
C LEU A 16 26.25 -23.13 1.96
N ILE A 17 26.89 -22.03 2.36
CA ILE A 17 28.11 -21.54 1.71
C ILE A 17 29.39 -21.88 2.48
N SER A 18 29.29 -22.21 3.77
CA SER A 18 30.42 -22.51 4.67
C SER A 18 31.41 -23.53 4.07
N PRO A 19 30.98 -24.65 3.46
CA PRO A 19 31.91 -25.60 2.83
C PRO A 19 32.73 -25.01 1.68
N ILE A 20 32.17 -24.05 0.93
CA ILE A 20 32.87 -23.34 -0.14
C ILE A 20 33.89 -22.34 0.46
N LEU A 21 33.51 -21.65 1.53
CA LEU A 21 34.36 -20.67 2.20
C LEU A 21 35.58 -21.33 2.87
N ASN A 22 35.36 -22.48 3.51
CA ASN A 22 36.40 -23.25 4.20
C ASN A 22 37.27 -24.08 3.25
N ARG A 23 37.11 -23.94 1.93
CA ARG A 23 37.84 -24.70 0.90
C ARG A 23 37.69 -26.23 1.04
N GLN A 24 36.61 -26.69 1.67
CA GLN A 24 36.29 -28.11 1.82
C GLN A 24 35.73 -28.73 0.53
N VAL A 25 35.48 -27.90 -0.49
CA VAL A 25 34.91 -28.29 -1.77
C VAL A 25 35.99 -28.17 -2.87
N LYS A 26 36.32 -29.28 -3.52
CA LYS A 26 37.27 -29.32 -4.66
C LYS A 26 36.75 -28.60 -5.91
N LYS A 27 35.47 -28.80 -6.25
CA LYS A 27 34.81 -28.18 -7.41
C LYS A 27 33.54 -27.46 -6.98
N GLN A 28 33.57 -26.13 -6.97
CA GLN A 28 32.45 -25.30 -6.49
C GLN A 28 31.18 -25.53 -7.28
N ASN A 29 31.28 -25.69 -8.61
CA ASN A 29 30.11 -25.87 -9.48
C ASN A 29 29.33 -27.16 -9.17
N GLU A 30 30.03 -28.26 -8.90
CA GLU A 30 29.40 -29.55 -8.57
C GLU A 30 28.68 -29.48 -7.22
N TYR A 31 29.31 -28.84 -6.22
CA TYR A 31 28.68 -28.62 -4.91
C TYR A 31 27.44 -27.73 -5.02
N LEU A 32 27.53 -26.62 -5.76
CA LEU A 32 26.39 -25.72 -5.96
C LEU A 32 25.24 -26.42 -6.68
N ALA A 33 25.51 -27.25 -7.69
CA ALA A 33 24.49 -28.06 -8.36
C ALA A 33 23.83 -29.05 -7.39
N LYS A 34 24.63 -29.74 -6.56
CA LYS A 34 24.13 -30.70 -5.55
C LYS A 34 23.27 -30.03 -4.49
N VAL A 35 23.64 -28.84 -4.02
CA VAL A 35 22.86 -28.09 -3.03
C VAL A 35 21.59 -27.54 -3.65
N ALA A 36 21.66 -27.02 -4.88
CA ALA A 36 20.51 -26.49 -5.60
C ALA A 36 19.44 -27.55 -5.91
N ALA A 37 19.85 -28.80 -6.13
CA ALA A 37 18.95 -29.93 -6.40
C ALA A 37 18.07 -30.34 -5.19
N LYS A 38 18.34 -29.81 -4.00
CA LYS A 38 17.59 -30.12 -2.77
C LYS A 38 16.56 -29.03 -2.47
N LYS A 39 15.42 -29.45 -1.90
CA LYS A 39 14.49 -28.57 -1.22
C LYS A 39 15.04 -28.20 0.15
N HIS A 40 15.05 -26.91 0.46
CA HIS A 40 15.55 -26.39 1.72
C HIS A 40 14.43 -25.80 2.55
N ASN A 41 14.40 -26.10 3.85
CA ASN A 41 13.52 -25.42 4.77
C ASN A 41 14.17 -24.11 5.22
N VAL A 42 13.61 -22.99 4.76
CA VAL A 42 14.19 -21.66 4.97
C VAL A 42 13.42 -20.97 6.09
N PRO A 43 14.11 -20.47 7.13
CA PRO A 43 13.46 -19.69 8.19
C PRO A 43 12.61 -18.56 7.60
N TYR A 44 11.42 -18.32 8.16
CA TYR A 44 10.40 -17.35 7.69
C TYR A 44 9.77 -17.63 6.30
N TYR A 45 10.48 -18.25 5.36
CA TYR A 45 10.01 -18.45 3.98
C TYR A 45 9.44 -19.85 3.70
N GLY A 46 9.68 -20.83 4.57
CA GLY A 46 9.26 -22.22 4.38
C GLY A 46 10.12 -22.98 3.37
N VAL A 47 9.58 -24.07 2.82
CA VAL A 47 10.30 -24.94 1.88
C VAL A 47 10.51 -24.22 0.54
N ARG A 48 11.77 -24.11 0.10
CA ARG A 48 12.15 -23.47 -1.17
C ARG A 48 13.27 -24.20 -1.88
N GLU A 49 13.29 -24.01 -3.19
CA GLU A 49 14.38 -24.41 -4.07
C GLU A 49 15.15 -23.16 -4.53
N TYR A 50 16.45 -23.33 -4.74
CA TYR A 50 17.34 -22.24 -5.16
C TYR A 50 18.20 -22.70 -6.32
N SER A 51 18.39 -21.82 -7.31
CA SER A 51 19.31 -22.10 -8.41
C SER A 51 20.77 -22.03 -7.95
N PRO A 52 21.70 -22.75 -8.60
CA PRO A 52 23.14 -22.66 -8.29
C PRO A 52 23.66 -21.23 -8.33
N LYS A 53 23.15 -20.42 -9.27
CA LYS A 53 23.47 -18.99 -9.41
C LYS A 53 23.08 -18.19 -8.17
N THR A 54 21.95 -18.49 -7.55
CA THR A 54 21.47 -17.79 -6.34
C THR A 54 22.41 -18.04 -5.16
N ILE A 55 22.81 -19.29 -4.96
CA ILE A 55 23.74 -19.67 -3.87
C ILE A 55 25.13 -19.08 -4.14
N ALA A 56 25.60 -19.08 -5.40
CA ALA A 56 26.85 -18.41 -5.78
C ALA A 56 26.82 -16.89 -5.50
N MET A 57 25.67 -16.24 -5.67
CA MET A 57 25.52 -14.83 -5.28
C MET A 57 25.70 -14.61 -3.78
N TRP A 58 25.25 -15.54 -2.93
CA TRP A 58 25.48 -15.47 -1.48
C TRP A 58 26.96 -15.61 -1.12
N VAL A 59 27.71 -16.49 -1.78
CA VAL A 59 29.16 -16.58 -1.62
C VAL A 59 29.83 -15.23 -1.92
N ARG A 60 29.45 -14.59 -3.03
CA ARG A 60 29.97 -13.26 -3.40
C ARG A 60 29.57 -12.18 -2.40
N ALA A 61 28.32 -12.19 -1.95
CA ALA A 61 27.82 -11.26 -0.96
C ALA A 61 28.59 -11.37 0.37
N TYR A 62 28.85 -12.61 0.82
CA TYR A 62 29.64 -12.86 2.02
C TYR A 62 31.09 -12.40 1.87
N ARG A 63 31.74 -12.67 0.74
CA ARG A 63 33.11 -12.19 0.49
C ARG A 63 33.22 -10.66 0.49
N LYS A 64 32.16 -9.96 0.05
CA LYS A 64 32.15 -8.49 -0.02
C LYS A 64 31.74 -7.81 1.29
N GLY A 65 30.80 -8.40 2.04
CA GLY A 65 30.16 -7.74 3.18
C GLY A 65 29.99 -8.62 4.42
N GLY A 66 30.69 -9.75 4.49
CA GLY A 66 30.62 -10.69 5.61
C GLY A 66 29.21 -11.22 5.85
N PHE A 67 28.92 -11.50 7.13
CA PHE A 67 27.62 -12.01 7.56
C PHE A 67 26.47 -11.02 7.29
N GLU A 68 26.70 -9.72 7.49
CA GLU A 68 25.72 -8.66 7.19
C GLU A 68 25.32 -8.65 5.70
N GLY A 69 26.24 -9.02 4.80
CA GLY A 69 25.95 -9.19 3.38
C GLY A 69 24.95 -10.30 3.06
N LEU A 70 24.78 -11.28 3.96
CA LEU A 70 23.82 -12.38 3.83
C LEU A 70 22.44 -12.06 4.38
N LYS A 71 22.31 -11.06 5.25
CA LYS A 71 21.00 -10.65 5.77
C LYS A 71 20.13 -10.20 4.59
N PRO A 72 18.85 -10.64 4.50
CA PRO A 72 17.93 -10.13 3.51
C PRO A 72 17.86 -8.61 3.59
N LYS A 73 18.27 -7.94 2.51
CA LYS A 73 18.11 -6.49 2.39
C LYS A 73 16.63 -6.19 2.16
N PRO A 74 16.07 -5.16 2.81
CA PRO A 74 14.78 -4.64 2.39
C PRO A 74 14.90 -4.26 0.90
N ARG A 75 13.95 -4.71 0.07
CA ARG A 75 13.91 -4.32 -1.34
C ARG A 75 13.90 -2.80 -1.44
N ASN A 76 14.90 -2.22 -2.09
CA ASN A 76 15.00 -0.77 -2.32
C ASN A 76 13.87 -0.26 -3.24
N ASP A 77 13.22 -1.18 -3.96
CA ASP A 77 12.12 -0.89 -4.87
C ASP A 77 10.76 -0.85 -4.15
N LYS A 78 10.73 -1.07 -2.84
CA LYS A 78 9.52 -0.98 -2.02
C LYS A 78 9.08 0.49 -1.95
N GLY A 79 8.22 0.90 -2.88
CA GLY A 79 7.60 2.23 -2.93
C GLY A 79 8.21 3.21 -3.93
N LYS A 80 9.27 2.85 -4.68
CA LYS A 80 9.68 3.61 -5.85
C LYS A 80 8.83 3.17 -7.04
N SER A 81 7.61 3.69 -7.09
CA SER A 81 6.86 3.64 -8.33
C SER A 81 7.65 4.44 -9.37
N ARG A 82 8.29 3.76 -10.32
CA ARG A 82 8.88 4.39 -11.52
C ARG A 82 7.83 5.14 -12.36
N VAL A 83 6.55 5.02 -12.00
CA VAL A 83 5.41 5.49 -12.77
C VAL A 83 5.14 7.00 -12.57
N LEU A 84 5.45 7.56 -11.39
CA LEU A 84 5.25 8.99 -11.14
C LEU A 84 6.46 9.80 -11.62
N THR A 85 6.34 10.43 -12.78
CA THR A 85 7.27 11.46 -13.26
C THR A 85 7.34 12.63 -12.27
N PRO A 86 8.42 13.43 -12.26
CA PRO A 86 8.53 14.62 -11.41
C PRO A 86 7.36 15.59 -11.61
N GLU A 87 7.01 15.87 -12.87
CA GLU A 87 5.89 16.74 -13.27
C GLU A 87 4.56 16.30 -12.64
N LEU A 88 4.22 15.01 -12.73
CA LEU A 88 2.99 14.48 -12.14
C LEU A 88 2.95 14.61 -10.62
N LYS A 89 4.11 14.58 -9.95
CA LYS A 89 4.15 14.78 -8.49
C LYS A 89 3.85 16.22 -8.12
N GLU A 90 4.33 17.18 -8.90
CA GLU A 90 4.05 18.61 -8.70
C GLU A 90 2.55 18.87 -8.88
N VAL A 91 1.96 18.38 -9.97
CA VAL A 91 0.52 18.47 -10.22
C VAL A 91 -0.32 17.88 -9.08
N ILE A 92 0.07 16.71 -8.54
CA ILE A 92 -0.65 16.08 -7.42
C ILE A 92 -0.48 16.90 -6.13
N LEU A 93 0.67 17.53 -5.91
CA LEU A 93 0.93 18.35 -4.73
C LEU A 93 0.17 19.67 -4.79
N GLU A 94 0.18 20.34 -5.94
CA GLU A 94 -0.59 21.58 -6.18
C GLU A 94 -2.09 21.34 -5.97
N ALA A 95 -2.65 20.29 -6.59
CA ALA A 95 -4.05 19.92 -6.37
C ALA A 95 -4.36 19.56 -4.90
N ARG A 96 -3.35 19.13 -4.13
CA ARG A 96 -3.50 18.84 -2.71
C ARG A 96 -3.44 20.11 -1.85
N GLU A 97 -2.65 21.09 -2.24
CA GLU A 97 -2.56 22.40 -1.60
C GLU A 97 -3.82 23.25 -1.86
N ASP A 98 -4.35 23.22 -3.09
CA ASP A 98 -5.59 23.92 -3.45
C ASP A 98 -6.81 23.37 -2.70
N HIS A 99 -6.79 22.06 -2.39
CA HIS A 99 -7.94 21.35 -1.82
C HIS A 99 -7.53 20.44 -0.65
N PRO A 100 -7.08 21.01 0.48
CA PRO A 100 -6.54 20.26 1.61
C PRO A 100 -7.59 19.38 2.30
N ASP A 101 -8.87 19.71 2.19
CA ASP A 101 -9.97 18.99 2.86
C ASP A 101 -10.55 17.83 2.02
N ARG A 102 -10.27 17.80 0.71
CA ARG A 102 -10.85 16.78 -0.18
C ARG A 102 -10.25 15.41 0.06
N SER A 103 -11.09 14.38 -0.04
CA SER A 103 -10.62 13.00 0.01
C SER A 103 -9.70 12.70 -1.18
N VAL A 104 -8.79 11.73 -1.01
CA VAL A 104 -7.86 11.33 -2.08
C VAL A 104 -8.60 10.81 -3.32
N SER A 105 -9.78 10.20 -3.15
CA SER A 105 -10.61 9.76 -4.27
C SER A 105 -11.10 10.94 -5.10
N LEU A 106 -11.68 11.95 -4.43
CA LEU A 106 -12.18 13.15 -5.12
C LEU A 106 -11.05 13.92 -5.81
N LEU A 107 -9.89 14.02 -5.16
CA LEU A 107 -8.72 14.67 -5.75
C LEU A 107 -8.25 13.90 -7.00
N TYR A 108 -8.22 12.57 -6.95
CA TYR A 108 -7.88 11.74 -8.11
C TYR A 108 -8.87 11.90 -9.27
N ASP A 109 -10.17 11.87 -8.98
CA ASP A 109 -11.22 12.03 -10.00
C ASP A 109 -11.19 13.42 -10.63
N GLN A 110 -10.92 14.45 -9.83
CA GLN A 110 -10.73 15.82 -10.31
C GLN A 110 -9.52 15.93 -11.24
N LEU A 111 -8.37 15.36 -10.87
CA LEU A 111 -7.16 15.37 -11.71
C LEU A 111 -7.40 14.74 -13.09
N ILE A 112 -8.24 13.69 -13.16
CA ILE A 112 -8.64 13.05 -14.41
C ILE A 112 -9.62 13.96 -15.19
N THR A 113 -10.59 14.54 -14.50
CA THR A 113 -11.62 15.40 -15.10
C THR A 113 -11.01 16.66 -15.72
N GLU A 114 -10.06 17.27 -15.03
CA GLU A 114 -9.30 18.45 -15.49
C GLU A 114 -8.24 18.10 -16.54
N LYS A 115 -8.10 16.81 -16.92
CA LYS A 115 -7.07 16.28 -17.82
C LYS A 115 -5.62 16.61 -17.41
N LYS A 116 -5.41 16.97 -16.14
CA LYS A 116 -4.09 17.17 -15.54
C LYS A 116 -3.34 15.84 -15.37
N MET A 117 -4.07 14.72 -15.39
CA MET A 117 -3.51 13.38 -15.28
C MET A 117 -4.37 12.37 -16.04
N LEU A 118 -3.74 11.42 -16.73
CA LEU A 118 -4.41 10.28 -17.37
C LEU A 118 -4.42 9.05 -16.44
N PRO A 119 -5.48 8.22 -16.45
CA PRO A 119 -5.51 6.96 -15.68
C PRO A 119 -4.37 5.98 -16.02
N SER A 120 -3.83 6.06 -17.24
CA SER A 120 -2.67 5.28 -17.69
C SER A 120 -1.35 5.75 -17.07
N GLN A 121 -1.27 7.01 -16.63
CA GLN A 121 -0.06 7.61 -16.07
C GLN A 121 0.13 7.27 -14.59
N ALA A 122 -0.93 7.18 -13.80
CA ALA A 122 -0.83 6.52 -12.50
C ALA A 122 -2.21 6.10 -11.99
N SER A 123 -2.25 4.97 -11.29
CA SER A 123 -3.47 4.51 -10.64
C SER A 123 -3.74 5.28 -9.35
N TYR A 124 -5.01 5.28 -8.92
CA TYR A 124 -5.44 5.77 -7.60
C TYR A 124 -4.53 5.27 -6.46
N SER A 125 -4.21 3.98 -6.43
CA SER A 125 -3.34 3.39 -5.40
C SER A 125 -1.93 4.00 -5.39
N THR A 126 -1.43 4.42 -6.55
CA THR A 126 -0.12 5.07 -6.68
C THR A 126 -0.15 6.49 -6.11
N VAL A 127 -1.20 7.25 -6.44
CA VAL A 127 -1.43 8.60 -5.89
C VAL A 127 -1.65 8.55 -4.38
N TYR A 128 -2.51 7.65 -3.91
CA TYR A 128 -2.75 7.43 -2.48
C TYR A 128 -1.47 7.08 -1.72
N ARG A 129 -0.65 6.16 -2.25
CA ARG A 129 0.62 5.79 -1.61
C ARG A 129 1.62 6.95 -1.61
N PHE A 130 1.63 7.77 -2.67
CA PHE A 130 2.46 8.96 -2.77
C PHE A 130 2.09 10.00 -1.70
N LEU A 131 0.81 10.36 -1.60
CA LEU A 131 0.30 11.28 -0.57
C LEU A 131 0.51 10.72 0.84
N LYS A 132 0.29 9.42 1.05
CA LYS A 132 0.57 8.72 2.31
C LYS A 132 2.02 8.84 2.73
N LYS A 133 2.96 8.65 1.80
CA LYS A 133 4.40 8.77 2.07
C LYS A 133 4.80 10.19 2.47
N LYS A 134 4.09 11.20 1.95
CA LYS A 134 4.29 12.61 2.27
C LYS A 134 3.52 13.06 3.53
N ASN A 135 2.81 12.16 4.21
CA ASN A 135 1.91 12.48 5.32
C ASN A 135 0.81 13.50 4.97
N LEU A 136 0.41 13.55 3.70
CA LEU A 136 -0.60 14.49 3.19
C LEU A 136 -2.00 13.86 3.09
N LEU A 137 -2.25 12.73 3.75
CA LEU A 137 -3.60 12.19 3.82
C LEU A 137 -4.42 13.09 4.75
N VAL A 138 -5.64 13.46 4.33
CA VAL A 138 -6.61 14.02 5.28
C VAL A 138 -6.90 12.91 6.28
N ASN A 139 -6.37 13.02 7.49
CA ASN A 139 -7.03 12.44 8.64
C ASN A 139 -8.18 13.39 8.93
N SER A 140 -9.25 13.31 8.16
CA SER A 140 -10.48 13.98 8.56
C SER A 140 -10.98 13.15 9.74
N PRO A 141 -10.92 13.64 11.00
CA PRO A 141 -12.04 13.30 11.86
C PRO A 141 -13.26 13.75 11.06
N ARG A 142 -14.14 12.82 10.71
CA ARG A 142 -15.51 13.20 10.36
C ARG A 142 -16.03 13.93 11.59
N LYS A 143 -15.80 15.24 11.66
CA LYS A 143 -16.21 16.08 12.78
C LYS A 143 -17.65 16.46 12.53
N GLU A 144 -18.52 15.45 12.52
CA GLU A 144 -19.96 15.65 12.53
C GLU A 144 -20.56 14.55 13.39
N GLU A 145 -20.48 14.79 14.70
CA GLU A 145 -21.02 13.94 15.74
C GLU A 145 -22.55 13.84 15.68
N ASN A 146 -23.23 14.66 14.85
CA ASN A 146 -24.69 14.63 14.72
C ASN A 146 -25.20 15.09 13.33
N ARG A 147 -24.83 14.42 12.25
CA ARG A 147 -25.67 14.47 11.02
C ARG A 147 -26.86 13.51 11.16
N ARG A 148 -27.86 13.92 11.94
CA ARG A 148 -29.18 13.29 11.85
C ARG A 148 -29.88 13.86 10.61
N ARG A 149 -30.50 13.01 9.78
CA ARG A 149 -31.38 13.49 8.69
C ARG A 149 -32.40 14.42 9.36
N PHE A 150 -32.48 15.68 8.91
CA PHE A 150 -33.33 16.77 9.44
C PHE A 150 -32.80 17.61 10.61
N ALA A 151 -31.54 17.46 11.03
CA ALA A 151 -30.92 18.40 11.97
C ALA A 151 -30.37 19.63 11.23
N TYR A 152 -30.85 20.82 11.59
CA TYR A 152 -30.34 22.10 11.13
C TYR A 152 -29.79 22.90 12.32
N ASP A 153 -28.81 23.75 12.06
CA ASP A 153 -28.13 24.60 13.04
C ASP A 153 -28.97 25.79 13.51
N GLN A 154 -30.03 26.14 12.76
CA GLN A 154 -30.94 27.24 13.06
C GLN A 154 -32.41 26.78 13.11
N VAL A 155 -33.20 27.47 13.96
CA VAL A 155 -34.66 27.30 14.05
C VAL A 155 -35.30 27.78 12.73
N ASN A 156 -36.39 27.14 12.28
CA ASN A 156 -37.16 27.46 11.06
C ASN A 156 -36.50 27.07 9.71
N MET A 157 -35.41 26.30 9.72
CA MET A 157 -34.76 25.81 8.49
C MET A 157 -35.51 24.68 7.77
N LEU A 158 -36.35 23.93 8.50
CA LEU A 158 -37.24 22.92 7.95
C LEU A 158 -38.58 22.95 8.68
N TRP A 159 -39.65 22.99 7.89
CA TRP A 159 -41.02 22.82 8.37
C TRP A 159 -41.51 21.47 7.86
N GLN A 160 -41.89 20.58 8.78
CA GLN A 160 -42.51 19.30 8.44
C GLN A 160 -43.97 19.38 8.87
N GLY A 161 -44.87 19.44 7.89
CA GLY A 161 -46.30 19.28 8.12
C GLY A 161 -46.65 17.81 8.06
N ASP A 162 -47.39 17.33 9.06
CA ASP A 162 -48.08 16.04 8.98
C ASP A 162 -49.53 16.30 8.57
N TYR A 163 -50.11 15.38 7.80
CA TYR A 163 -51.50 15.48 7.38
C TYR A 163 -52.24 14.21 7.84
N PRO A 164 -53.36 14.33 8.55
CA PRO A 164 -54.13 13.15 8.93
C PRO A 164 -54.74 12.49 7.67
N ASP A 165 -54.63 11.16 7.58
CA ASP A 165 -55.08 10.30 6.47
C ASP A 165 -56.57 10.42 6.10
N LYS A 166 -57.38 11.16 6.85
CA LYS A 166 -58.82 11.33 6.61
C LYS A 166 -59.16 12.77 6.28
N LEU A 167 -59.48 13.00 5.01
CA LEU A 167 -60.18 14.18 4.55
C LEU A 167 -61.67 14.05 4.94
N ILE A 168 -62.09 14.69 6.03
CA ILE A 168 -63.53 14.85 6.31
C ILE A 168 -63.99 16.05 5.49
N ILE A 169 -64.65 15.79 4.36
CA ILE A 169 -65.39 16.82 3.62
C ILE A 169 -66.78 16.90 4.25
N PRO A 170 -67.15 17.96 4.98
CA PRO A 170 -68.52 18.14 5.43
C PRO A 170 -69.38 18.47 4.20
N ILE A 171 -70.28 17.54 3.84
CA ILE A 171 -71.35 17.85 2.89
C ILE A 171 -72.41 18.60 3.70
N PHE A 172 -72.54 19.91 3.46
CA PHE A 172 -73.70 20.66 3.92
C PHE A 172 -74.83 20.42 2.91
N GLU A 173 -75.78 19.55 3.26
CA GLU A 173 -77.06 19.51 2.54
C GLU A 173 -77.77 20.85 2.74
N GLN A 174 -77.98 21.58 1.65
CA GLN A 174 -78.94 22.68 1.63
C GLN A 174 -80.34 22.09 1.65
N VAL A 175 -81.06 22.27 2.76
CA VAL A 175 -82.48 21.92 2.86
C VAL A 175 -83.28 22.95 2.07
N SER A 176 -83.90 22.54 0.96
CA SER A 176 -85.15 23.08 0.38
C SER A 176 -85.73 22.09 -0.62
#